data_AF-A0ABD2GMT2-F1
#
_entry.id   AF-A0ABD2GMT2-F1
#
_cell.length_a   1.000
_cell.length_b   1.000
_cell.length_c   1.000
_cell.angle_alpha   90.00
_cell.angle_beta   90.00
_cell.angle_gamma   90.00
#
_symmetry.space_group_name_H-M   'P 1'
#
loop_
_entity.id
_entity.type
_entity.pdbx_description
1 polymer ?
#
loop_
_entity_poly.entity_id
_entity_poly.type
_entity_poly.pdbx_seq_one_letter_code
_entity_poly.pdbx_strand_id
1 'polypeptide(L)'
;MTAEETINVKEVEIIKAILDFLHSRKLHISMLALEKESGVINGLYSDDMLFLRQLVLDGQWDEVLQFIQPLEGMDKFDKKRFRYIILKQKFLEALCVNNAMSAEDEPQHLEFTMQEAVKCLHALEEFCPTKDDYSKLCLLLTLPRLTNHAEFKEWNPSTARVQCFEEACNMVADFIPADRKLSEAGFKASKDRLFQLLLKGVLYECCVEFCQSKATGEEIMEGEVLVGGGHALR
;
A
#
# COMPACT_ATOMS: atom_id res chain seq x y z
N MET A 1 -10.50 14.30 43.75
CA MET A 1 -10.75 14.94 42.44
C MET A 1 -10.41 13.92 41.38
N THR A 2 -11.39 13.15 40.93
CA THR A 2 -11.24 12.28 39.76
C THR A 2 -11.17 13.21 38.55
N ALA A 3 -10.07 13.18 37.80
CA ALA A 3 -10.03 13.85 36.51
C ALA A 3 -11.20 13.31 35.67
N GLU A 4 -12.01 14.20 35.10
CA GLU A 4 -12.99 13.79 34.09
C GLU A 4 -12.22 13.24 32.90
N GLU A 5 -12.12 11.92 32.82
CA GLU A 5 -11.55 11.23 31.67
C GLU A 5 -12.54 11.36 30.51
N THR A 6 -12.38 12.39 29.70
CA THR A 6 -13.13 12.56 28.46
C THR A 6 -12.57 11.63 27.39
N ILE A 7 -13.35 10.64 26.96
CA ILE A 7 -13.03 9.80 25.81
C ILE A 7 -13.32 10.61 24.54
N ASN A 8 -12.28 10.91 23.77
CA ASN A 8 -12.42 11.59 22.48
C ASN A 8 -11.97 10.66 21.36
N VAL A 9 -12.89 10.30 20.47
CA VAL A 9 -12.61 9.50 19.27
C VAL A 9 -12.70 10.41 18.06
N LYS A 10 -11.57 10.61 17.39
CA LYS A 10 -11.53 11.42 16.16
C LYS A 10 -11.77 10.53 14.95
N GLU A 11 -12.65 10.97 14.05
CA GLU A 11 -12.96 10.25 12.82
C GLU A 11 -11.71 9.94 11.96
N VAL A 12 -10.77 10.89 11.90
CA VAL A 12 -9.48 10.71 11.20
C VAL A 12 -8.68 9.50 11.72
N GLU A 13 -8.77 9.18 13.02
CA GLU A 13 -8.06 8.04 13.62
C GLU A 13 -8.73 6.71 13.25
N ILE A 14 -10.06 6.71 13.12
CA ILE A 14 -10.83 5.56 12.64
C ILE A 14 -10.43 5.27 11.18
N ILE A 15 -10.43 6.29 10.32
CA ILE A 15 -10.05 6.14 8.91
C ILE A 15 -8.62 5.62 8.80
N LYS A 16 -7.68 6.14 9.57
CA LYS A 16 -6.30 5.64 9.59
C LYS A 16 -6.21 4.18 10.01
N ALA A 17 -7.02 3.74 10.99
CA ALA A 17 -7.08 2.34 11.39
C ALA A 17 -7.65 1.42 10.29
N ILE A 18 -8.64 1.90 9.53
CA ILE A 18 -9.17 1.20 8.35
C ILE A 18 -8.09 1.11 7.25
N LEU A 19 -7.39 2.20 6.97
CA LEU A 19 -6.30 2.24 5.99
C LEU A 19 -5.16 1.26 6.35
N ASP A 20 -4.76 1.20 7.63
CA ASP A 20 -3.79 0.19 8.13
C ASP A 20 -4.27 -1.25 7.87
N PHE A 21 -5.55 -1.52 8.13
CA PHE A 21 -6.13 -2.85 7.88
C PHE A 21 -6.19 -3.20 6.39
N LEU A 22 -6.61 -2.27 5.54
CA LEU A 22 -6.67 -2.49 4.09
C LEU A 22 -5.26 -2.75 3.53
N HIS A 23 -4.28 -1.96 3.98
CA HIS A 23 -2.88 -2.12 3.62
C HIS A 23 -2.33 -3.49 4.03
N SER A 24 -2.53 -3.91 5.29
CA SER A 24 -2.00 -5.19 5.79
C SER A 24 -2.60 -6.42 5.09
N ARG A 25 -3.79 -6.28 4.49
CA ARG A 25 -4.47 -7.30 3.69
C ARG A 25 -4.24 -7.14 2.18
N LYS A 26 -3.38 -6.20 1.76
CA LYS A 26 -3.07 -5.86 0.36
C LYS A 26 -4.30 -5.44 -0.47
N LEU A 27 -5.32 -4.89 0.18
CA LEU A 27 -6.54 -4.37 -0.44
C LEU A 27 -6.31 -2.93 -0.95
N HIS A 28 -5.26 -2.75 -1.76
CA HIS A 28 -4.75 -1.43 -2.11
C HIS A 28 -5.71 -0.58 -2.94
N ILE A 29 -6.54 -1.19 -3.78
CA ILE A 29 -7.55 -0.46 -4.56
C ILE A 29 -8.54 0.23 -3.61
N SER A 30 -9.11 -0.51 -2.67
CA SER A 30 -10.02 0.03 -1.65
C SER A 30 -9.32 1.04 -0.74
N MET A 31 -8.06 0.79 -0.39
CA MET A 31 -7.25 1.71 0.41
C MET A 31 -7.11 3.07 -0.29
N LEU A 32 -6.65 3.08 -1.55
CA LEU A 32 -6.45 4.30 -2.32
C LEU A 32 -7.76 5.04 -2.63
N ALA A 33 -8.86 4.31 -2.86
CA ALA A 33 -10.18 4.89 -3.01
C ALA A 33 -10.60 5.65 -1.73
N LEU A 34 -10.44 5.02 -0.56
CA LEU A 34 -10.74 5.65 0.72
C LEU A 34 -9.87 6.89 0.99
N GLU A 35 -8.56 6.83 0.67
CA GLU A 35 -7.69 8.01 0.79
C GLU A 35 -8.16 9.16 -0.10
N LYS A 36 -8.58 8.85 -1.34
CA LYS A 36 -9.06 9.86 -2.30
C LYS A 36 -10.38 10.49 -1.87
N GLU A 37 -11.31 9.70 -1.33
CA GLU A 37 -12.62 10.17 -0.89
C GLU A 37 -12.54 10.95 0.42
N SER A 38 -11.72 10.49 1.38
CA SER A 38 -11.61 11.11 2.71
C SER A 38 -10.57 12.23 2.79
N GLY A 39 -9.60 12.25 1.87
CA GLY A 39 -8.41 13.10 1.98
C GLY A 39 -7.46 12.70 3.11
N VAL A 40 -7.66 11.54 3.76
CA VAL A 40 -6.86 11.06 4.88
C VAL A 40 -5.86 10.02 4.40
N ILE A 41 -4.59 10.20 4.73
CA ILE A 41 -3.52 9.22 4.47
C ILE A 41 -2.98 8.69 5.81
N ASN A 42 -2.75 7.38 5.90
CA ASN A 42 -2.13 6.75 7.07
C ASN A 42 -0.59 6.82 7.00
N GLY A 43 -0.05 8.03 7.09
CA GLY A 43 1.39 8.28 7.04
C GLY A 43 1.72 9.69 7.49
N LEU A 44 3.02 9.92 7.75
CA LEU A 44 3.56 11.22 8.10
C LEU A 44 4.54 11.60 6.98
N TYR A 45 4.02 12.34 6.01
CA TYR A 45 4.75 12.68 4.79
C TYR A 45 4.80 14.21 4.67
N SER A 46 5.93 14.74 4.20
CA SER A 46 6.00 16.12 3.71
C SER A 46 5.27 16.26 2.38
N ASP A 47 5.02 17.49 1.94
CA ASP A 47 4.39 17.75 0.63
C ASP A 47 5.20 17.15 -0.53
N ASP A 48 6.53 17.24 -0.48
CA ASP A 48 7.43 16.64 -1.48
C ASP A 48 7.32 15.10 -1.50
N MET A 49 7.19 14.47 -0.33
CA MET A 49 7.01 13.02 -0.24
C MET A 49 5.62 12.59 -0.73
N LEU A 50 4.58 13.38 -0.45
CA LEU A 50 3.23 13.17 -0.99
C LEU A 50 3.21 13.33 -2.51
N PHE A 51 3.96 14.28 -3.05
CA PHE A 51 4.10 14.46 -4.48
C PHE A 51 4.80 13.26 -5.13
N LEU A 52 5.93 12.80 -4.58
CA LEU A 52 6.58 11.56 -5.04
C LEU A 52 5.61 10.37 -5.00
N ARG A 53 4.85 10.24 -3.90
CA ARG A 53 3.83 9.20 -3.75
C ARG A 53 2.82 9.25 -4.88
N GLN A 54 2.31 10.43 -5.21
CA GLN A 54 1.33 10.62 -6.27
C GLN A 54 1.90 10.17 -7.62
N LEU A 55 3.10 10.60 -7.98
CA LEU A 55 3.75 10.21 -9.24
C LEU A 55 3.90 8.69 -9.36
N VAL A 56 4.34 8.02 -8.29
CA VAL A 56 4.50 6.56 -8.26
C VAL A 56 3.15 5.84 -8.35
N LEU A 57 2.13 6.30 -7.62
CA LEU A 57 0.81 5.68 -7.63
C LEU A 57 0.07 5.90 -8.95
N ASP A 58 0.30 7.01 -9.63
CA ASP A 58 -0.22 7.28 -10.97
C ASP A 58 0.57 6.55 -12.07
N GLY A 59 1.76 6.03 -11.76
CA GLY A 59 2.63 5.34 -12.71
C GLY A 59 3.32 6.30 -13.69
N GLN A 60 3.51 7.54 -13.27
CA GLN A 60 4.24 8.59 -14.00
C GLN A 60 5.75 8.38 -13.79
N TRP A 61 6.26 7.26 -14.31
CA TRP A 61 7.61 6.76 -14.00
C TRP A 61 8.72 7.71 -14.45
N ASP A 62 8.54 8.41 -15.57
CA ASP A 62 9.55 9.34 -16.09
C ASP A 62 9.60 10.61 -15.24
N GLU A 63 8.45 11.06 -14.74
CA GLU A 63 8.29 12.18 -13.83
C GLU A 63 8.89 11.86 -12.45
N VAL A 64 8.76 10.61 -11.98
CA VAL A 64 9.46 10.14 -10.76
C VAL A 64 10.98 10.30 -10.92
N LEU A 65 11.53 9.86 -12.06
CA LEU A 65 12.97 9.96 -12.33
C LEU A 65 13.43 11.42 -12.43
N GLN A 66 12.63 12.30 -13.05
CA GLN A 66 12.92 13.74 -13.11
C GLN A 66 12.86 14.39 -11.73
N PHE A 67 11.87 14.05 -10.91
CA PHE A 67 11.68 14.61 -9.57
C PHE A 67 12.85 14.29 -8.64
N ILE A 68 13.42 13.08 -8.74
CA ILE A 68 14.53 12.63 -7.89
C ILE A 68 15.91 13.02 -8.44
N GLN A 69 16.01 13.48 -9.69
CA GLN A 69 17.26 13.90 -10.29
C GLN A 69 18.13 14.84 -9.41
N PRO A 70 17.57 15.82 -8.66
CA PRO A 70 18.37 16.66 -7.76
C PRO A 70 19.10 15.89 -6.64
N LEU A 71 18.57 14.73 -6.21
CA LEU A 71 19.17 13.90 -5.17
C LEU A 71 20.33 13.03 -5.71
N GLU A 72 20.39 12.79 -7.02
CA GLU A 72 21.41 11.92 -7.63
C GLU A 72 22.84 12.45 -7.53
N GLY A 73 22.99 13.76 -7.26
CA GLY A 73 24.28 14.40 -6.99
C GLY A 73 24.70 14.35 -5.52
N MET A 74 23.86 13.85 -4.61
CA MET A 74 24.15 13.85 -3.18
C MET A 74 24.94 12.61 -2.75
N ASP A 75 26.01 12.83 -1.99
CA ASP A 75 26.76 11.76 -1.36
C ASP A 75 25.85 10.98 -0.40
N LYS A 76 25.83 9.64 -0.53
CA LYS A 76 24.96 8.64 0.15
C LYS A 76 23.66 8.26 -0.57
N PHE A 77 23.18 9.01 -1.56
CA PHE A 77 21.99 8.58 -2.29
C PHE A 77 22.33 7.45 -3.27
N ASP A 78 21.73 6.27 -3.08
CA ASP A 78 21.93 5.12 -3.98
C ASP A 78 21.08 5.28 -5.25
N LYS A 79 21.56 6.15 -6.15
CA LYS A 79 20.91 6.43 -7.43
C LYS A 79 20.74 5.18 -8.30
N LYS A 80 21.69 4.24 -8.23
CA LYS A 80 21.66 3.03 -9.06
C LYS A 80 20.49 2.16 -8.64
N ARG A 81 20.35 1.93 -7.33
CA ARG A 81 19.21 1.16 -6.79
C ARG A 81 17.89 1.88 -7.01
N PHE A 82 17.83 3.21 -6.86
CA PHE A 82 16.58 3.94 -7.03
C PHE A 82 16.07 3.83 -8.47
N ARG A 83 16.95 4.07 -9.45
CA ARG A 83 16.61 3.90 -10.87
C ARG A 83 16.20 2.46 -11.18
N TYR A 84 16.87 1.47 -10.62
CA TYR A 84 16.54 0.07 -10.82
C TYR A 84 15.10 -0.25 -10.39
N ILE A 85 14.68 0.13 -9.17
CA ILE A 85 13.33 -0.20 -8.68
C ILE A 85 12.22 0.49 -9.48
N ILE A 86 12.44 1.75 -9.88
CA ILE A 86 11.48 2.54 -10.67
C ILE A 86 11.36 1.98 -12.08
N LEU A 87 12.49 1.77 -12.76
CA LEU A 87 12.48 1.25 -14.13
C LEU A 87 11.99 -0.21 -14.17
N LYS A 88 12.25 -1.02 -13.13
CA LYS A 88 11.74 -2.39 -13.03
C LYS A 88 10.22 -2.38 -13.00
N GLN A 89 9.62 -1.48 -12.22
CA GLN A 89 8.17 -1.37 -12.17
C GLN A 89 7.58 -0.86 -13.50
N LYS A 90 8.22 0.14 -14.14
CA LYS A 90 7.85 0.60 -15.50
C LYS A 90 7.84 -0.56 -16.51
N PHE A 91 8.90 -1.38 -16.50
CA PHE A 91 9.00 -2.57 -17.36
C PHE A 91 7.90 -3.61 -17.08
N LEU A 92 7.66 -3.95 -15.80
CA LEU A 92 6.65 -4.94 -15.44
C LEU A 92 5.24 -4.50 -15.82
N GLU A 93 4.92 -3.22 -15.69
CA GLU A 93 3.63 -2.68 -16.13
C GLU A 93 3.47 -2.69 -17.65
N ALA A 94 4.50 -2.28 -18.40
CA ALA A 94 4.48 -2.38 -19.86
C ALA A 94 4.28 -3.82 -20.33
N LEU A 95 4.95 -4.78 -19.67
CA LEU A 95 4.80 -6.21 -19.95
C LEU A 95 3.40 -6.73 -19.56
N CYS A 96 2.80 -6.24 -18.48
CA CYS A 96 1.46 -6.65 -18.06
C CYS A 96 0.37 -6.16 -19.04
N VAL A 97 0.42 -4.90 -19.48
CA VAL A 97 -0.53 -4.34 -20.46
C VAL A 97 -0.47 -5.15 -21.75
N ASN A 98 0.75 -5.48 -22.20
CA ASN A 98 0.98 -6.27 -23.39
C ASN A 98 0.38 -7.69 -23.28
N ASN A 99 0.44 -8.32 -22.10
CA ASN A 99 -0.08 -9.67 -21.88
C ASN A 99 -1.59 -9.73 -21.57
N ALA A 100 -2.20 -8.60 -21.21
CA ALA A 100 -3.64 -8.48 -20.92
C ALA A 100 -4.46 -8.19 -22.19
N MET A 101 -3.85 -7.60 -23.21
CA MET A 101 -4.46 -7.34 -24.51
C MET A 101 -4.41 -8.63 -25.34
N SER A 102 -5.56 -9.26 -25.55
CA SER A 102 -5.67 -10.39 -26.50
C SER A 102 -5.25 -9.89 -27.88
N ALA A 103 -4.39 -10.63 -28.58
CA ALA A 103 -3.96 -10.31 -29.95
C ALA A 103 -5.13 -10.24 -30.99
N GLU A 104 -6.35 -10.51 -30.55
CA GLU A 104 -7.57 -10.54 -31.35
C GLU A 104 -8.27 -9.17 -31.43
N ASP A 105 -8.04 -8.25 -30.48
CA ASP A 105 -8.81 -7.00 -30.40
C ASP A 105 -8.14 -5.82 -31.13
N GLU A 106 -6.82 -5.61 -31.03
CA GLU A 106 -6.08 -4.57 -31.79
C GLU A 106 -4.57 -4.89 -31.99
N PRO A 107 -4.17 -5.55 -33.10
CA PRO A 107 -2.78 -6.01 -33.29
C PRO A 107 -1.73 -4.88 -33.40
N GLN A 108 -2.11 -3.68 -33.83
CA GLN A 108 -1.17 -2.54 -33.93
C GLN A 108 -0.79 -1.96 -32.55
N HIS A 109 -1.71 -2.02 -31.59
CA HIS A 109 -1.47 -1.53 -30.22
C HIS A 109 -0.52 -2.45 -29.44
N LEU A 110 -0.58 -3.77 -29.71
CA LEU A 110 0.26 -4.79 -29.09
C LEU A 110 1.74 -4.65 -29.47
N GLU A 111 2.02 -4.31 -30.74
CA GLU A 111 3.39 -4.12 -31.23
C GLU A 111 4.04 -2.89 -30.59
N PHE A 112 3.27 -1.83 -30.37
CA PHE A 112 3.74 -0.62 -29.68
C PHE A 112 4.08 -0.90 -28.20
N THR A 113 3.23 -1.63 -27.49
CA THR A 113 3.46 -1.97 -26.06
C THR A 113 4.65 -2.90 -25.87
N MET A 114 4.90 -3.84 -26.80
CA MET A 114 6.08 -4.70 -26.76
C MET A 114 7.37 -3.90 -26.98
N GLN A 115 7.38 -2.97 -27.93
CA GLN A 115 8.53 -2.10 -28.16
C GLN A 115 8.85 -1.25 -26.93
N GLU A 116 7.82 -0.79 -26.22
CA GLU A 116 7.99 -0.03 -24.98
C GLU A 116 8.58 -0.88 -23.84
N ALA A 117 8.10 -2.12 -23.67
CA ALA A 117 8.68 -3.07 -22.73
C ALA A 117 10.16 -3.36 -23.03
N VAL A 118 10.52 -3.58 -24.30
CA VAL A 118 11.92 -3.80 -24.72
C VAL A 118 12.79 -2.56 -24.49
N LYS A 119 12.29 -1.36 -24.78
CA LYS A 119 13.00 -0.10 -24.48
C LYS A 119 13.25 0.06 -22.98
N CYS A 120 12.25 -0.23 -22.15
CA CYS A 120 12.40 -0.19 -20.69
C CYS A 120 13.42 -1.21 -20.18
N LEU A 121 13.40 -2.43 -20.76
CA LEU A 121 14.37 -3.46 -20.43
C LEU A 121 15.80 -3.03 -20.77
N HIS A 122 16.04 -2.46 -21.95
CA HIS A 122 17.37 -1.96 -22.31
C HIS A 122 17.84 -0.84 -21.36
N ALA A 123 16.96 0.07 -20.96
CA ALA A 123 17.29 1.11 -19.99
C ALA A 123 17.64 0.53 -18.60
N LEU A 124 17.07 -0.62 -18.23
CA LEU A 124 17.34 -1.31 -16.96
C LEU A 124 18.72 -1.96 -16.87
N GLU A 125 19.34 -2.31 -18.01
CA GLU A 125 20.57 -3.10 -18.05
C GLU A 125 21.70 -2.47 -17.22
N GLU A 126 21.88 -1.16 -17.34
CA GLU A 126 22.90 -0.40 -16.61
C GLU A 126 22.65 -0.40 -15.08
N PHE A 127 21.39 -0.45 -14.66
CA PHE A 127 20.98 -0.33 -13.26
C PHE A 127 20.84 -1.67 -12.56
N CYS A 128 20.83 -2.78 -13.29
CA CYS A 128 20.74 -4.11 -12.70
C CYS A 128 21.89 -4.36 -11.70
N PRO A 129 21.59 -4.98 -10.53
CA PRO A 129 22.63 -5.34 -9.57
C PRO A 129 23.62 -6.36 -10.14
N THR A 130 23.11 -7.36 -10.88
CA THR A 130 23.91 -8.39 -11.54
C THR A 130 23.43 -8.70 -12.97
N LYS A 131 24.27 -9.37 -13.75
CA LYS A 131 23.90 -9.88 -15.09
C LYS A 131 22.82 -10.97 -15.01
N ASP A 132 22.78 -11.73 -13.93
CA ASP A 132 21.77 -12.75 -13.69
C ASP A 132 20.39 -12.11 -13.47
N ASP A 133 20.33 -11.01 -12.72
CA ASP A 133 19.09 -10.24 -12.53
C ASP A 133 18.55 -9.71 -13.86
N TYR A 134 19.42 -9.17 -14.72
CA TYR A 134 19.02 -8.74 -16.06
C TYR A 134 18.52 -9.90 -16.92
N SER A 135 19.22 -11.04 -16.89
CA SER A 135 18.84 -12.25 -17.63
C SER A 135 17.46 -12.79 -17.21
N LYS A 136 17.14 -12.73 -15.90
CA LYS A 136 15.82 -13.06 -15.37
C LYS A 136 14.73 -12.13 -15.92
N LEU A 137 14.99 -10.82 -16.02
CA LEU A 137 14.05 -9.87 -16.60
C LEU A 137 13.83 -10.13 -18.10
N CYS A 138 14.89 -10.46 -18.85
CA CYS A 138 14.78 -10.86 -20.26
C CYS A 138 13.88 -12.08 -20.44
N LEU A 139 13.97 -13.07 -19.53
CA LEU A 139 13.13 -14.28 -19.60
C LEU A 139 11.64 -13.95 -19.46
N LEU A 140 11.27 -12.90 -18.72
CA LEU A 140 9.87 -12.49 -18.54
C LEU A 140 9.21 -12.07 -19.86
N LEU A 141 9.96 -11.55 -20.83
CA LEU A 141 9.44 -11.22 -22.17
C LEU A 141 8.94 -12.45 -22.95
N THR A 142 9.43 -13.64 -22.60
CA THR A 142 9.05 -14.89 -23.27
C THR A 142 7.78 -15.50 -22.70
N LEU A 143 7.29 -14.99 -21.56
CA LEU A 143 6.13 -15.53 -20.89
C LEU A 143 4.84 -15.00 -21.52
N PRO A 144 3.83 -15.84 -21.76
CA PRO A 144 2.55 -15.38 -22.31
C PRO A 144 1.75 -14.55 -21.30
N ARG A 145 2.00 -14.75 -20.00
CA ARG A 145 1.46 -13.92 -18.91
C ARG A 145 2.49 -13.82 -17.80
N LEU A 146 2.62 -12.62 -17.22
CA LEU A 146 3.54 -12.37 -16.12
C LEU A 146 3.27 -13.29 -14.92
N THR A 147 2.00 -13.55 -14.61
CA THR A 147 1.54 -14.41 -13.52
C THR A 147 1.91 -15.89 -13.67
N ASN A 148 2.42 -16.31 -14.84
CA ASN A 148 2.93 -17.67 -15.03
C ASN A 148 4.27 -17.88 -14.31
N HIS A 149 4.98 -16.80 -13.98
CA HIS A 149 6.17 -16.88 -13.16
C HIS A 149 5.79 -16.91 -11.67
N ALA A 150 6.42 -17.80 -10.90
CA ALA A 150 6.08 -18.02 -9.49
C ALA A 150 6.21 -16.75 -8.63
N GLU A 151 7.19 -15.89 -8.91
CA GLU A 151 7.39 -14.61 -8.19
C GLU A 151 6.23 -13.62 -8.42
N PHE A 152 5.57 -13.68 -9.58
CA PHE A 152 4.57 -12.71 -10.00
C PHE A 152 3.14 -13.24 -10.00
N LYS A 153 2.90 -14.40 -9.36
CA LYS A 153 1.59 -15.06 -9.35
C LYS A 153 0.47 -14.16 -8.81
N GLU A 154 0.74 -13.43 -7.74
CA GLU A 154 -0.21 -12.51 -7.09
C GLU A 154 0.07 -11.04 -7.43
N TRP A 155 0.88 -10.79 -8.46
CA TRP A 155 1.27 -9.44 -8.85
C TRP A 155 0.11 -8.71 -9.50
N ASN A 156 -0.06 -7.45 -9.12
CA ASN A 156 -0.96 -6.53 -9.80
C ASN A 156 -0.39 -5.09 -9.72
N PRO A 157 -0.72 -4.21 -10.67
CA PRO A 157 -0.15 -2.86 -10.71
C PRO A 157 -0.42 -2.06 -9.42
N SER A 158 -1.62 -2.14 -8.85
CA SER A 158 -2.00 -1.35 -7.67
C SER A 158 -1.15 -1.68 -6.44
N THR A 159 -1.01 -2.96 -6.11
CA THR A 159 -0.15 -3.41 -5.00
C THR A 159 1.32 -3.13 -5.30
N ALA A 160 1.75 -3.37 -6.53
CA ALA A 160 3.15 -3.20 -6.93
C ALA A 160 3.59 -1.72 -6.85
N ARG A 161 2.74 -0.77 -7.27
CA ARG A 161 3.00 0.67 -7.13
C ARG A 161 3.12 1.11 -5.66
N VAL A 162 2.25 0.61 -4.78
CA VAL A 162 2.34 0.90 -3.33
C VAL A 162 3.66 0.40 -2.76
N GLN A 163 4.05 -0.85 -3.07
CA GLN A 163 5.32 -1.43 -2.63
C GLN A 163 6.53 -0.68 -3.19
N CYS A 164 6.46 -0.27 -4.46
CA CYS A 164 7.49 0.55 -5.10
C CYS A 164 7.64 1.90 -4.37
N PHE A 165 6.54 2.55 -4.02
CA PHE A 165 6.58 3.78 -3.22
C PHE A 165 7.17 3.54 -1.83
N GLU A 166 6.83 2.45 -1.14
CA GLU A 166 7.41 2.16 0.19
C GLU A 166 8.93 2.01 0.14
N GLU A 167 9.44 1.28 -0.86
CA GLU A 167 10.89 1.14 -1.05
C GLU A 167 11.52 2.50 -1.41
N ALA A 168 10.94 3.22 -2.38
CA ALA A 168 11.41 4.54 -2.79
C ALA A 168 11.41 5.56 -1.63
N CYS A 169 10.34 5.58 -0.83
CA CYS A 169 10.17 6.42 0.35
C CYS A 169 11.30 6.17 1.36
N ASN A 170 11.63 4.91 1.64
CA ASN A 170 12.73 4.57 2.56
C ASN A 170 14.10 5.04 2.03
N MET A 171 14.30 5.01 0.71
CA MET A 171 15.55 5.46 0.08
C MET A 171 15.72 6.98 0.09
N VAL A 172 14.62 7.74 0.03
CA VAL A 172 14.66 9.21 -0.03
C VAL A 172 14.36 9.88 1.32
N ALA A 173 13.97 9.13 2.36
CA ALA A 173 13.53 9.68 3.65
C ALA A 173 14.54 10.61 4.32
N ASP A 174 15.84 10.32 4.20
CA ASP A 174 16.92 11.16 4.76
C ASP A 174 17.08 12.50 4.00
N PHE A 175 16.62 12.56 2.75
CA PHE A 175 16.74 13.71 1.86
C PHE A 175 15.43 14.52 1.78
N ILE A 176 14.29 13.85 1.98
CA ILE A 176 12.94 14.41 1.98
C ILE A 176 12.31 14.11 3.35
N PRO A 177 12.74 14.81 4.43
CA PRO A 177 12.28 14.52 5.77
C PRO A 177 10.80 14.91 5.93
N ALA A 178 10.08 14.14 6.75
CA ALA A 178 8.73 14.49 7.17
C ALA A 178 8.73 15.81 7.96
N ASP A 179 7.65 16.59 7.85
CA ASP A 179 7.49 17.79 8.68
C ASP A 179 7.40 17.37 10.15
N ARG A 180 8.33 17.87 10.98
CA ARG A 180 8.40 17.59 12.41
C ARG A 180 7.09 17.96 13.13
N LYS A 181 6.36 18.98 12.64
CA LYS A 181 5.05 19.37 13.20
C LYS A 181 3.97 18.30 12.97
N LEU A 182 4.05 17.55 11.87
CA LEU A 182 3.15 16.42 11.61
C LEU A 182 3.48 15.23 12.54
N SER A 183 4.75 15.03 12.87
CA SER A 183 5.19 13.93 13.75
C SER A 183 4.78 14.11 15.21
N GLU A 184 4.64 15.34 15.70
CA GLU A 184 4.23 15.63 17.08
C GLU A 184 2.70 15.63 17.27
N ALA A 185 1.93 15.85 16.20
CA ALA A 185 0.47 15.97 16.25
C ALA A 185 -0.29 14.79 15.58
N GLY A 186 0.40 13.95 14.79
CA GLY A 186 -0.24 12.97 13.90
C GLY A 186 -0.20 11.54 14.43
N PHE A 187 -1.38 10.97 14.71
CA PHE A 187 -1.54 9.52 14.88
C PHE A 187 -1.25 8.80 13.55
N LYS A 188 -0.42 7.75 13.57
CA LYS A 188 -0.28 6.76 12.48
C LYS A 188 -0.75 5.41 13.00
N ALA A 189 -1.79 4.84 12.39
CA ALA A 189 -2.23 3.50 12.73
C ALA A 189 -1.22 2.47 12.23
N SER A 190 -0.98 1.44 13.03
CA SER A 190 -0.08 0.34 12.68
C SER A 190 -0.44 -0.93 13.44
N LYS A 191 0.09 -2.07 12.98
CA LYS A 191 0.03 -3.38 13.64
C LYS A 191 -1.39 -3.95 13.74
N ASP A 192 -2.20 -3.80 12.69
CA ASP A 192 -3.58 -4.29 12.64
C ASP A 192 -4.43 -3.69 13.78
N ARG A 193 -4.29 -2.39 14.02
CA ARG A 193 -4.91 -1.72 15.18
C ARG A 193 -6.43 -1.88 15.20
N LEU A 194 -7.08 -1.80 14.04
CA LEU A 194 -8.52 -2.00 13.91
C LEU A 194 -8.94 -3.39 14.40
N PHE A 195 -8.25 -4.44 13.94
CA PHE A 195 -8.54 -5.81 14.34
C PHE A 195 -8.35 -6.01 15.86
N GLN A 196 -7.28 -5.44 16.43
CA GLN A 196 -7.06 -5.50 17.88
C GLN A 196 -8.16 -4.79 18.68
N LEU A 197 -8.66 -3.66 18.20
CA LEU A 197 -9.73 -2.92 18.85
C LEU A 197 -11.05 -3.69 18.78
N LEU A 198 -11.37 -4.28 17.63
CA LEU A 198 -12.56 -5.13 17.48
C LEU A 198 -12.50 -6.35 18.41
N LEU A 199 -11.35 -7.04 18.47
CA LEU A 199 -11.18 -8.18 19.38
C LEU A 199 -11.36 -7.77 20.85
N LYS A 200 -10.78 -6.63 21.25
CA LYS A 200 -10.95 -6.10 22.61
C LYS A 200 -12.39 -5.69 22.89
N GLY A 201 -13.09 -5.12 21.91
CA GLY A 201 -14.50 -4.75 22.00
C GLY A 201 -15.38 -5.97 22.24
N VAL A 202 -15.25 -7.01 21.41
CA VAL A 202 -15.98 -8.27 21.56
C VAL A 202 -15.70 -8.91 22.93
N LEU A 203 -14.43 -8.98 23.35
CA LEU A 203 -14.08 -9.52 24.67
C LEU A 203 -14.71 -8.72 25.81
N TYR A 204 -14.75 -7.38 25.69
CA TYR A 204 -15.38 -6.52 26.68
C TYR A 204 -16.88 -6.77 26.76
N GLU A 205 -17.58 -6.84 25.63
CA GLU A 205 -19.02 -7.14 25.55
C GLU A 205 -19.32 -8.50 26.20
N CYS A 206 -18.58 -9.56 25.85
CA CYS A 206 -18.72 -10.88 26.48
C CYS A 206 -18.49 -10.84 27.99
N CYS A 207 -17.51 -10.05 28.47
CA CYS A 207 -17.26 -9.91 29.90
C CYS A 207 -18.41 -9.19 30.61
N VAL A 208 -19.01 -8.17 29.99
CA VAL A 208 -20.17 -7.45 30.54
C VAL A 208 -21.35 -8.40 30.67
N GLU A 209 -21.67 -9.15 29.61
CA GLU A 209 -22.74 -10.14 29.61
C GLU A 209 -22.51 -11.23 30.66
N PHE A 210 -21.29 -11.77 30.73
CA PHE A 210 -20.90 -12.75 31.75
C PHE A 210 -21.10 -12.21 33.18
N CYS A 211 -20.61 -11.00 33.47
CA CYS A 211 -20.77 -10.38 34.77
C CYS A 211 -22.24 -10.11 35.10
N GLN A 212 -23.04 -9.68 34.12
CA GLN A 212 -24.46 -9.44 34.29
C GLN A 212 -25.21 -10.73 34.62
N SER A 213 -25.00 -11.80 33.84
CA SER A 213 -25.57 -13.13 34.11
C SER A 213 -25.22 -13.64 35.51
N LYS A 214 -23.95 -13.48 35.92
CA LYS A 214 -23.52 -13.86 37.29
C LYS A 214 -24.19 -13.02 38.38
N ALA A 215 -24.53 -11.76 38.10
CA ALA A 215 -25.18 -10.88 39.05
C ALA A 215 -26.71 -11.08 39.12
N THR A 216 -27.37 -11.40 38.00
CA THR A 216 -28.84 -11.54 37.92
C THR A 216 -29.33 -12.98 38.07
N GLY A 217 -28.45 -13.97 37.85
CA GLY A 217 -28.81 -15.40 37.90
C GLY A 217 -29.50 -15.92 36.63
N GLU A 218 -29.52 -15.13 35.56
CA GLU A 218 -30.06 -15.51 34.24
C GLU A 218 -29.00 -16.27 33.43
N GLU A 219 -29.35 -17.40 32.81
CA GLU A 219 -28.44 -18.18 31.97
C GLU A 219 -28.25 -17.51 30.60
N ILE A 220 -26.99 -17.35 30.17
CA ILE A 220 -26.66 -16.83 28.82
C ILE A 220 -26.91 -17.94 27.80
N MET A 221 -27.76 -17.70 26.81
CA MET A 221 -27.90 -18.62 25.67
C MET A 221 -26.71 -18.44 24.73
N GLU A 222 -25.99 -19.53 24.42
CA GLU A 222 -24.75 -19.56 23.61
C GLU A 222 -24.86 -18.91 22.21
N GLY A 223 -26.09 -18.62 21.73
CA GLY A 223 -26.34 -18.01 20.43
C GLY A 223 -26.24 -16.47 20.37
N GLU A 224 -26.18 -15.76 21.49
CA GLU A 224 -26.15 -14.28 21.52
C GLU A 224 -24.72 -13.71 21.46
N VAL A 225 -23.71 -14.54 21.72
CA VAL A 225 -22.31 -14.13 21.93
C VAL A 225 -21.56 -13.76 20.64
N LEU A 226 -22.08 -14.14 19.45
CA LEU A 226 -21.38 -13.96 18.17
C LEU A 226 -22.02 -12.93 17.23
N VAL A 227 -23.24 -12.48 17.52
CA VAL A 227 -23.93 -11.46 16.73
C VAL A 227 -24.56 -10.52 17.74
N GLY A 228 -23.88 -9.39 18.01
CA GLY A 228 -24.26 -8.42 19.03
C GLY A 228 -25.77 -8.31 19.20
N GLY A 229 -26.23 -8.59 20.42
CA GLY A 229 -27.63 -8.75 20.80
C GLY A 229 -28.51 -7.61 20.30
N GLY A 230 -29.10 -7.81 19.13
CA GLY A 230 -30.12 -6.94 18.60
C GLY A 230 -31.45 -7.28 19.23
N HIS A 231 -31.67 -6.96 20.51
CA HIS A 231 -33.01 -6.86 21.12
C HIS A 231 -32.99 -5.95 22.36
N ALA A 232 -32.83 -4.65 22.14
CA ALA A 232 -33.19 -3.64 23.14
C ALA A 232 -33.51 -2.30 22.47
N LEU A 233 -34.63 -2.24 21.74
CA LEU A 233 -35.39 -1.01 21.45
C LEU A 233 -36.80 -1.41 20.96
N ARG A 234 -37.68 -1.71 21.90
CA ARG A 234 -39.13 -1.51 21.81
C ARG A 234 -39.67 -1.12 23.18
#